data_AF-A0A965QDC5-F1
#
_entry.id   AF-A0A965QDC5-F1
#
_cell.length_a   1.000
_cell.length_b   1.000
_cell.length_c   1.000
_cell.angle_alpha   90.00
_cell.angle_beta   90.00
_cell.angle_gamma   90.00
#
_symmetry.space_group_name_H-M   'P 1'
#
loop_
_entity.id
_entity.type
_entity.pdbx_description
1 polymer ?
#
loop_
_entity_poly.entity_id
_entity_poly.type
_entity_poly.pdbx_seq_one_letter_code
_entity_poly.pdbx_strand_id
1 'polypeptide(L)' 'FPAFDIATSGTRREEKLYRQDQIDAIYTLRRGLQQMPPTSGMEWLIKRIAGTTSNEALLAGL' A
#
# COMPACT_ATOMS: atom_id res chain seq x y z
N PHE A 1 7.07 -9.76 -10.27
CA PHE A 1 7.76 -8.48 -10.04
C PHE A 1 6.72 -7.38 -9.86
N PRO A 2 6.95 -6.38 -9.01
CA PRO A 2 8.12 -6.22 -8.12
C PRO A 2 8.13 -7.27 -6.97
N ALA A 3 9.27 -7.41 -6.30
CA ALA A 3 9.50 -8.39 -5.23
C ALA A 3 10.17 -7.73 -4.01
N PHE A 4 9.47 -6.78 -3.39
CA PHE A 4 9.90 -6.12 -2.16
C PHE A 4 9.03 -6.58 -0.99
N ASP A 5 9.57 -6.41 0.22
CA ASP A 5 8.85 -6.73 1.45
C ASP A 5 8.26 -5.46 2.08
N ILE A 6 6.93 -5.41 2.16
CA ILE A 6 6.17 -4.28 2.69
C ILE A 6 6.35 -4.13 4.21
N ALA A 7 6.56 -5.24 4.93
CA ALA A 7 6.65 -5.23 6.39
C ALA A 7 7.97 -4.59 6.87
N THR A 8 9.05 -4.77 6.09
CA THR A 8 10.37 -4.22 6.39
C THR A 8 10.65 -2.89 5.67
N SER A 9 9.90 -2.56 4.61
CA SER A 9 10.04 -1.30 3.88
C SER A 9 9.28 -0.15 4.54
N GLY A 10 9.95 0.95 4.86
CA GLY A 10 9.32 2.15 5.39
C GLY A 10 10.25 3.36 5.41
N THR A 11 9.66 4.54 5.61
CA THR A 11 10.40 5.81 5.68
C THR A 11 10.16 6.46 7.04
N ARG A 12 11.22 6.93 7.69
CA ARG A 12 11.08 7.67 8.96
C ARG A 12 10.40 9.01 8.70
N ARG A 13 9.47 9.39 9.57
CA ARG A 13 8.70 10.64 9.48
C ARG A 13 7.92 10.77 8.16
N GLU A 14 7.33 9.68 7.69
CA GLU A 14 6.58 9.65 6.43
C GLU A 14 5.33 10.57 6.44
N GLU A 15 4.85 10.97 7.62
CA GLU A 15 3.80 11.99 7.77
C GLU A 15 4.16 13.36 7.21
N LYS A 16 5.44 13.62 6.98
CA LYS A 16 5.90 14.85 6.32
C LYS A 16 6.00 14.75 4.81
N LEU A 17 5.85 13.54 4.26
CA LEU A 17 6.02 13.25 2.83
C LEU A 17 4.68 13.05 2.14
N TYR A 18 3.71 12.49 2.85
CA TYR A 18 2.36 12.26 2.34
C TYR A 18 1.42 13.40 2.70
N ARG A 19 0.38 13.55 1.88
CA ARG A 19 -0.73 14.44 2.20
C ARG A 19 -1.54 13.84 3.35
N GLN A 20 -2.08 14.71 4.20
CA GLN A 20 -2.82 14.32 5.40
C GLN A 20 -4.05 13.46 5.09
N ASP A 21 -4.66 13.65 3.92
CA ASP A 21 -5.83 12.88 3.44
C ASP A 21 -5.46 11.47 2.93
N GLN A 22 -4.19 11.20 2.66
CA GLN A 22 -3.74 9.93 2.10
C GLN A 22 -3.09 9.00 3.14
N ILE A 23 -2.50 9.56 4.19
CA ILE A 23 -1.68 8.80 5.13
C ILE A 23 -2.47 7.70 5.85
N ASP A 24 -3.72 7.98 6.22
CA ASP A 24 -4.58 7.01 6.91
C ASP A 24 -4.96 5.83 5.99
N ALA A 25 -5.18 6.10 4.70
CA ALA A 25 -5.43 5.07 3.69
C ALA A 25 -4.18 4.21 3.45
N ILE A 26 -2.99 4.83 3.38
CA ILE A 26 -1.71 4.12 3.25
C ILE A 26 -1.47 3.21 4.46
N TYR A 27 -1.75 3.69 5.67
CA TYR A 27 -1.63 2.87 6.89
C TYR A 27 -2.62 1.71 6.91
N THR A 28 -3.85 1.93 6.45
CA THR A 28 -4.85 0.87 6.33
C THR A 28 -4.43 -0.18 5.30
N LEU A 29 -3.92 0.23 4.14
CA LEU A 29 -3.35 -0.64 3.13
C LEU A 29 -2.21 -1.50 3.70
N ARG A 30 -1.24 -0.85 4.36
CA ARG A 30 -0.08 -1.55 4.96
C ARG A 30 -0.50 -2.55 6.01
N ARG A 31 -1.43 -2.18 6.91
CA ARG A 31 -1.95 -3.10 7.93
C ARG A 31 -2.61 -4.31 7.30
N GLY A 32 -3.45 -4.11 6.28
CA GLY A 32 -4.09 -5.22 5.56
C GLY A 32 -3.08 -6.17 4.91
N LEU A 33 -2.07 -5.61 4.23
CA LEU A 33 -1.01 -6.41 3.58
C LEU A 33 -0.15 -7.18 4.59
N GLN A 34 0.08 -6.63 5.78
CA GLN A 34 0.83 -7.32 6.85
C GLN A 34 0.07 -8.51 7.47
N GLN A 35 -1.26 -8.57 7.33
CA GLN A 35 -2.05 -9.73 7.79
C GLN A 35 -2.05 -10.89 6.78
N MET A 36 -1.52 -10.67 5.57
CA MET A 36 -1.46 -11.69 4.52
C MET A 36 -0.06 -12.31 4.45
N PRO A 37 0.07 -13.57 4.00
CA PRO A 37 1.36 -14.11 3.59
C PRO A 37 1.99 -13.20 2.51
N PRO A 38 3.31 -12.92 2.55
CA PRO A 38 3.95 -11.94 1.66
C PRO A 38 3.65 -12.16 0.18
N THR A 39 3.68 -13.42 -0.29
CA THR A 39 3.37 -13.76 -1.69
C THR A 39 1.95 -13.39 -2.06
N SER A 40 0.96 -13.82 -1.26
CA SER A 40 -0.46 -13.56 -1.52
C SER A 40 -0.80 -12.07 -1.39
N GLY A 41 -0.19 -11.37 -0.43
CA GLY A 41 -0.33 -9.92 -0.27
C GLY A 41 0.18 -9.16 -1.49
N MET A 42 1.34 -9.57 -2.04
CA MET A 42 1.89 -8.96 -3.25
C MET A 42 1.03 -9.24 -4.49
N GLU A 43 0.52 -10.46 -4.66
CA GLU A 43 -0.42 -10.79 -5.74
C GLU A 43 -1.71 -9.97 -5.65
N TRP A 44 -2.26 -9.83 -4.45
CA TRP A 44 -3.43 -8.99 -4.19
C TRP A 44 -3.16 -7.53 -4.54
N LEU A 45 -2.01 -6.99 -4.12
CA LEU A 45 -1.62 -5.60 -4.40
C LEU A 45 -1.47 -5.36 -5.90
N ILE A 46 -0.79 -6.25 -6.62
CA ILE A 46 -0.63 -6.16 -8.08
C ILE A 46 -1.99 -6.15 -8.77
N LYS A 47 -2.90 -7.04 -8.38
CA LYS A 47 -4.25 -7.10 -8.95
C LYS A 47 -5.04 -5.82 -8.67
N ARG A 48 -4.92 -5.25 -7.46
CA ARG A 48 -5.61 -4.01 -7.08
C ARG A 48 -5.07 -2.82 -7.88
N ILE A 49 -3.74 -2.69 -7.99
CA ILE A 49 -3.08 -1.65 -8.81
C ILE A 49 -3.54 -1.75 -10.26
N ALA A 50 -3.55 -2.95 -10.84
CA ALA A 50 -3.96 -3.18 -12.23
C ALA A 50 -5.43 -2.79 -12.50
N GLY A 51 -6.29 -2.79 -11.47
CA GLY A 51 -7.68 -2.36 -11.57
C GLY A 51 -7.91 -0.86 -11.42
N THR A 52 -6.85 -0.06 -11.26
CA THR A 52 -6.93 1.38 -11.00
C THR A 52 -6.03 2.16 -11.93
N THR A 53 -6.41 3.40 -12.24
CA THR A 53 -5.66 4.27 -13.17
C THR A 53 -4.56 5.08 -12.50
N SER A 54 -4.63 5.28 -11.18
CA SER A 54 -3.62 6.01 -10.40
C SER A 54 -3.59 5.55 -8.94
N ASN A 55 -2.55 5.95 -8.22
CA ASN A 55 -2.43 5.69 -6.78
C ASN A 55 -3.51 6.42 -5.97
N GLU A 56 -3.96 7.60 -6.42
CA GLU A 56 -5.09 8.29 -5.81
C GLU A 56 -6.37 7.49 -5.94
N ALA A 57 -6.65 6.93 -7.13
CA ALA A 57 -7.81 6.06 -7.34
C ALA A 57 -7.72 4.77 -6.52
N LEU A 58 -6.51 4.21 -6.38
CA LEU A 58 -6.24 3.07 -5.50
C LEU A 58 -6.56 3.39 -4.04
N LEU A 59 -6.03 4.50 -3.52
CA LEU A 59 -6.18 4.89 -2.12
C LEU A 59 -7.61 5.33 -1.78
N ALA A 60 -8.33 5.96 -2.72
CA ALA A 60 -9.72 6.34 -2.54
C ALA A 60 -10.68 5.14 -2.52
N GLY A 61 -10.27 4.00 -3.09
CA GLY A 61 -11.06 2.77 -3.13
C GLY A 61 -10.76 1.78 -1.99
N LEU A 62 -10.05 2.19 -0.94
CA LEU A 62 -9.70 1.37 0.23
C LEU A 62 -10.71 1.50 1.36
#